data_AF-A0A3C1PGW6-F1
#
_entry.id   AF-A0A3C1PGW6-F1
#
_cell.length_a   1.000
_cell.length_b   1.000
_cell.length_c   1.000
_cell.angle_alpha   90.00
_cell.angle_beta   90.00
_cell.angle_gamma   90.00
#
_symmetry.space_group_name_H-M   'P 1'
#
loop_
_entity.id
_entity.type
_entity.pdbx_description
1 polymer ?
#
loop_
_entity_poly.entity_id
_entity_poly.type
_entity_poly.pdbx_seq_one_letter_code
_entity_poly.pdbx_strand_id
1 'polypeptide(L)'
;MSYLEFDRAQLINVKYSLGKEYLRTNKAGTFASSTIMNCHTRKYHGLLITPLEYLDGGNHVLVSAIDETIIQRDAQFHMAVRKYPGKIHGGHKYFQDFVTDPVPALTFHVGGVTLRKEMILAQDKVQVMIKYTLEEATSPTLLRLHPFLAFRNIH
;
A
#
# COMPACT_ATOMS: atom_id res chain seq x y z
N MET A 1 -10.91 -15.19 -12.10
CA MET A 1 -10.50 -15.98 -10.93
C MET A 1 -9.07 -15.59 -10.64
N SER A 2 -8.80 -15.04 -9.45
CA SER A 2 -7.43 -14.70 -9.06
C SER A 2 -6.61 -15.98 -8.93
N TYR A 3 -5.42 -16.04 -9.55
CA TYR A 3 -4.51 -17.18 -9.41
C TYR A 3 -3.79 -17.21 -8.04
N LEU A 4 -3.90 -16.13 -7.26
CA LEU A 4 -3.32 -15.98 -5.93
C LEU A 4 -4.41 -15.57 -4.96
N GLU A 5 -4.66 -16.42 -3.98
CA GLU A 5 -5.56 -16.16 -2.86
C GLU A 5 -4.79 -16.35 -1.55
N PHE A 6 -5.03 -15.45 -0.60
CA PHE A 6 -4.43 -15.50 0.72
C PHE A 6 -5.54 -15.61 1.75
N ASP A 7 -5.48 -16.64 2.59
CA ASP A 7 -6.40 -16.73 3.72
C ASP A 7 -6.14 -15.57 4.70
N ARG A 8 -7.21 -15.06 5.32
CA ARG A 8 -7.12 -13.96 6.28
C ARG A 8 -6.16 -14.28 7.42
N ALA A 9 -6.12 -15.52 7.91
CA ALA A 9 -5.19 -15.91 8.97
C ALA A 9 -3.72 -15.77 8.54
N GLN A 10 -3.44 -16.00 7.25
CA GLN A 10 -2.12 -15.77 6.67
C GLN A 10 -1.83 -14.27 6.54
N LEU A 11 -2.80 -13.46 6.08
CA LEU A 11 -2.63 -12.02 5.89
C LEU A 11 -2.31 -11.29 7.19
N ILE A 12 -3.05 -11.58 8.27
CA ILE A 12 -2.80 -10.95 9.58
C ILE A 12 -1.54 -11.48 10.26
N ASN A 13 -1.00 -12.63 9.82
CA ASN A 13 0.28 -13.14 10.27
C ASN A 13 1.41 -12.31 9.65
N VAL A 14 1.83 -11.29 10.39
CA VAL A 14 2.84 -10.34 9.96
C VAL A 14 4.13 -11.02 9.52
N LYS A 15 4.58 -12.08 10.21
CA LYS A 15 5.82 -12.79 9.84
C LYS A 15 5.69 -13.45 8.46
N TYR A 16 4.53 -14.01 8.14
CA TYR A 16 4.25 -14.59 6.84
C TYR A 16 4.14 -13.51 5.76
N SER A 17 3.29 -12.52 5.98
CA SER A 17 2.96 -11.49 5.00
C SER A 17 4.13 -10.58 4.63
N LEU A 18 5.06 -10.31 5.56
CA LEU A 18 6.26 -9.52 5.26
C LEU A 18 7.22 -10.20 4.28
N GLY A 19 7.11 -11.52 4.10
CA GLY A 19 7.90 -12.26 3.12
C GLY A 19 7.25 -12.35 1.74
N LYS A 20 6.04 -11.81 1.56
CA LYS A 20 5.31 -11.80 0.29
C LYS A 20 5.29 -10.38 -0.24
N GLU A 21 5.80 -10.19 -1.45
CA GLU A 21 5.98 -8.88 -2.08
C GLU A 21 5.30 -8.86 -3.44
N TYR A 22 4.90 -7.67 -3.87
CA TYR A 22 4.45 -7.41 -5.22
C TYR A 22 5.38 -6.39 -5.90
N LEU A 23 5.45 -6.49 -7.23
CA LEU A 23 6.13 -5.55 -8.10
C LEU A 23 5.23 -5.25 -9.29
N ARG A 24 5.03 -3.98 -9.58
CA ARG A 24 4.37 -3.50 -10.81
C ARG A 24 5.30 -2.52 -11.51
N THR A 25 5.52 -2.73 -12.80
CA THR A 25 6.37 -1.89 -13.65
C THR A 25 5.55 -1.30 -14.80
N ASN A 26 6.07 -0.27 -15.45
CA ASN A 26 5.46 0.30 -16.65
C ASN A 26 6.51 0.60 -17.74
N LYS A 27 6.08 1.15 -18.88
CA LYS A 27 6.98 1.44 -20.02
C LYS A 27 7.86 2.67 -19.80
N ALA A 28 7.60 3.48 -18.78
CA ALA A 28 8.40 4.65 -18.43
C ALA A 28 9.62 4.30 -17.55
N GLY A 29 9.88 3.01 -17.30
CA GLY A 29 10.90 2.56 -16.34
C GLY A 29 10.48 2.80 -14.89
N THR A 30 9.24 3.21 -14.64
CA THR A 30 8.69 3.40 -13.30
C THR A 30 8.25 2.05 -12.74
N PHE A 31 8.35 1.89 -11.42
CA PHE A 31 7.77 0.76 -10.71
C PHE A 31 7.17 1.15 -9.37
N ALA A 32 6.32 0.26 -8.85
CA ALA A 32 5.79 0.26 -7.50
C ALA A 32 6.04 -1.11 -6.89
N SER A 33 6.51 -1.14 -5.64
CA SER A 33 6.79 -2.40 -4.94
C SER A 33 6.62 -2.25 -3.44
N SER A 34 6.04 -3.27 -2.83
CA SER A 34 5.92 -3.39 -1.38
C SER A 34 5.61 -4.83 -0.98
N THR A 35 5.43 -5.08 0.32
CA THR A 35 4.82 -6.33 0.77
C THR A 35 3.33 -6.35 0.45
N ILE A 36 2.68 -7.53 0.52
CA ILE A 36 1.24 -7.66 0.32
C ILE A 36 0.39 -6.90 1.38
N MET A 37 1.02 -6.38 2.44
CA MET A 37 0.38 -5.49 3.43
C MET A 37 0.77 -4.01 3.25
N ASN A 38 1.43 -3.65 2.15
CA ASN A 38 2.07 -2.34 1.96
C ASN A 38 3.08 -1.94 3.06
N CYS A 39 3.61 -2.91 3.83
CA CYS A 39 4.66 -2.66 4.82
C CYS A 39 6.04 -2.68 4.17
N HIS A 40 6.80 -1.61 4.30
CA HIS A 40 8.14 -1.52 3.71
C HIS A 40 9.16 -2.32 4.53
N THR A 41 9.83 -3.27 3.88
CA THR A 41 10.89 -4.11 4.48
C THR A 41 12.25 -3.86 3.85
N ARG A 42 12.32 -3.13 2.73
CA ARG A 42 13.52 -2.86 1.94
C ARG A 42 13.58 -1.41 1.47
N LYS A 43 14.79 -0.91 1.19
CA LYS A 43 15.03 0.44 0.63
C LYS A 43 14.35 0.65 -0.74
N TYR A 44 14.12 -0.42 -1.49
CA TYR A 44 13.49 -0.42 -2.81
C TYR A 44 11.97 -0.28 -2.80
N HIS A 45 11.30 -0.39 -1.63
CA HIS A 45 9.84 -0.31 -1.56
C HIS A 45 9.35 1.14 -1.68
N GLY A 46 8.26 1.30 -2.43
CA GLY A 46 7.60 2.58 -2.70
C GLY A 46 6.39 2.44 -3.64
N LEU A 47 5.57 3.49 -3.71
CA LEU A 47 4.41 3.57 -4.60
C LEU A 47 4.72 4.18 -5.96
N LEU A 48 5.75 5.03 -6.05
CA LEU A 48 6.20 5.64 -7.29
C LEU A 48 7.73 5.76 -7.28
N ILE A 49 8.39 4.83 -7.95
CA ILE A 49 9.84 4.80 -8.13
C ILE A 49 10.15 4.94 -9.61
N THR A 50 11.05 5.85 -9.99
CA THR A 50 11.34 6.14 -11.41
C THR A 50 12.78 6.62 -11.59
N PRO A 51 13.41 6.42 -12.75
CA PRO A 51 14.70 7.03 -13.05
C PRO A 51 14.56 8.55 -13.17
N LEU A 52 15.55 9.29 -12.65
CA LEU A 52 15.64 10.74 -12.77
C LEU A 52 16.95 11.13 -13.47
N GLU A 53 16.90 11.19 -14.81
CA GLU A 53 18.05 11.54 -15.67
C GLU A 53 18.72 12.86 -15.30
N TYR A 54 17.95 13.85 -14.84
CA TYR A 54 18.47 15.17 -14.49
C TYR A 54 19.20 15.23 -13.13
N LEU A 55 19.13 14.16 -12.32
CA LEU A 55 19.85 14.09 -11.04
C LEU A 55 21.11 13.23 -11.17
N ASP A 56 20.94 11.93 -11.31
CA ASP A 56 22.04 10.95 -11.36
C ASP A 56 21.76 9.75 -12.28
N GLY A 57 20.67 9.81 -13.07
CA GLY A 57 20.19 8.70 -13.91
C GLY A 57 19.63 7.50 -13.13
N GLY A 58 19.69 7.54 -11.80
CA GLY A 58 19.27 6.49 -10.89
C GLY A 58 17.78 6.54 -10.56
N ASN A 59 17.29 5.39 -10.11
CA ASN A 59 15.91 5.25 -9.64
C ASN A 59 15.73 5.95 -8.28
N HIS A 60 14.68 6.76 -8.20
CA HIS A 60 14.32 7.52 -7.01
C HIS A 60 12.93 7.16 -6.54
N VAL A 61 12.79 6.94 -5.22
CA VAL A 61 11.48 6.82 -4.57
C VAL A 61 10.90 8.22 -4.41
N LEU A 62 9.92 8.57 -5.23
CA LEU A 62 9.22 9.85 -5.14
C LEU A 62 8.13 9.79 -4.07
N VAL A 63 7.23 8.81 -4.20
CA VAL A 63 6.17 8.53 -3.24
C VAL A 63 6.47 7.20 -2.57
N SER A 64 6.69 7.24 -1.26
CA SER A 64 6.93 6.04 -0.46
C SER A 64 5.64 5.26 -0.25
N ALA A 65 4.66 5.87 0.42
CA ALA A 65 3.41 5.23 0.79
C ALA A 65 2.33 6.28 1.00
N ILE A 66 1.09 5.84 1.20
CA ILE A 66 0.01 6.66 1.75
C ILE A 66 -0.45 5.95 3.01
N ASP A 67 -0.54 6.67 4.12
CA ASP A 67 -1.14 6.16 5.36
C ASP A 67 -2.61 6.58 5.42
N GLU A 68 -3.49 5.59 5.40
CA GLU A 68 -4.91 5.77 5.55
C GLU A 68 -5.29 5.76 7.03
N THR A 69 -6.18 6.68 7.41
CA THR A 69 -6.83 6.70 8.71
C THR A 69 -8.33 6.82 8.51
N ILE A 70 -9.06 5.84 9.03
CA ILE A 70 -10.53 5.84 9.07
C ILE A 70 -10.94 6.50 10.38
N ILE A 71 -11.86 7.47 10.31
CA ILE A 71 -12.35 8.19 11.48
C ILE A 71 -13.89 8.07 11.53
N GLN A 72 -14.39 7.52 12.64
CA GLN A 72 -15.82 7.45 12.95
C GLN A 72 -16.01 7.83 14.42
N ARG A 73 -16.97 8.72 14.72
CA ARG A 73 -17.30 9.15 16.10
C ARG A 73 -16.05 9.54 16.91
N ASP A 74 -15.16 10.32 16.29
CA ASP A 74 -13.86 10.77 16.83
C ASP A 74 -12.81 9.68 17.13
N ALA A 75 -13.13 8.40 16.95
CA ALA A 75 -12.17 7.31 17.01
C ALA A 75 -11.37 7.22 15.70
N GLN A 76 -10.04 7.11 15.83
CA GLN A 76 -9.13 7.00 14.68
C GLN A 76 -8.58 5.58 14.56
N PHE A 77 -8.67 5.03 13.37
CA PHE A 77 -8.16 3.71 13.04
C PHE A 77 -7.10 3.83 11.94
N HIS A 78 -5.84 3.58 12.29
CA HIS A 78 -4.71 3.66 11.37
C HIS A 78 -4.51 2.33 10.64
N MET A 79 -4.66 2.36 9.31
CA MET A 79 -4.62 1.16 8.46
C MET A 79 -3.19 0.77 8.06
N ALA A 80 -2.28 1.74 8.03
CA ALA A 80 -0.90 1.52 7.61
C ALA A 80 -0.14 0.58 8.55
N VAL A 81 0.72 -0.24 7.94
CA VAL A 81 1.68 -1.10 8.65
C VAL A 81 3.08 -0.59 8.36
N ARG A 82 3.83 -0.27 9.42
CA ARG A 82 5.21 0.23 9.33
C ARG A 82 6.15 -0.69 10.09
N LYS A 83 7.32 -0.96 9.52
CA LYS A 83 8.40 -1.69 10.18
C LYS A 83 9.51 -0.72 10.57
N TYR A 84 9.79 -0.66 11.86
CA TYR A 84 10.91 0.06 12.46
C TYR A 84 11.90 -0.96 13.06
N PRO A 85 13.14 -0.55 13.41
CA PRO A 85 14.07 -1.43 14.10
C PRO A 85 13.42 -2.06 15.34
N GLY A 86 13.36 -3.40 15.36
CA GLY A 86 12.80 -4.18 16.47
C GLY A 86 11.27 -4.10 16.66
N LYS A 87 10.53 -3.34 15.85
CA LYS A 87 9.09 -3.15 16.06
C LYS A 87 8.29 -3.04 14.77
N ILE A 88 7.12 -3.67 14.75
CA ILE A 88 6.12 -3.50 13.70
C ILE A 88 4.97 -2.71 14.30
N HIS A 89 4.55 -1.66 13.60
CA HIS A 89 3.55 -0.72 14.04
C HIS A 89 2.33 -0.74 13.12
N GLY A 90 1.14 -0.81 13.74
CA GLY A 90 -0.13 -0.48 13.09
C GLY A 90 -0.75 -1.57 12.22
N GLY A 91 -2.00 -1.29 11.82
CA GLY A 91 -2.68 -1.74 10.61
C GLY A 91 -3.05 -3.22 10.43
N HIS A 92 -2.12 -4.14 10.70
CA HIS A 92 -2.16 -5.51 10.21
C HIS A 92 -3.42 -6.29 10.62
N LYS A 93 -3.97 -6.03 11.81
CA LYS A 93 -5.20 -6.65 12.31
C LYS A 93 -6.48 -6.26 11.53
N TYR A 94 -6.43 -5.15 10.80
CA TYR A 94 -7.54 -4.66 9.99
C TYR A 94 -7.51 -5.22 8.56
N PHE A 95 -6.45 -5.93 8.16
CA PHE A 95 -6.41 -6.56 6.85
C PHE A 95 -7.43 -7.68 6.77
N GLN A 96 -8.23 -7.64 5.72
CA GLN A 96 -9.19 -8.68 5.40
C GLN A 96 -8.73 -9.48 4.20
N ASP A 97 -8.30 -8.81 3.12
CA ASP A 97 -7.99 -9.46 1.85
C ASP A 97 -6.90 -8.71 1.06
N PHE A 98 -6.19 -9.43 0.21
CA PHE A 98 -5.28 -8.90 -0.81
C PHE A 98 -5.42 -9.69 -2.11
N VAL A 99 -5.77 -8.99 -3.18
CA VAL A 99 -5.88 -9.57 -4.53
C VAL A 99 -5.01 -8.81 -5.52
N THR A 100 -4.57 -9.49 -6.58
CA THR A 100 -3.71 -8.88 -7.62
C THR A 100 -4.38 -8.72 -8.98
N ASP A 101 -5.51 -9.40 -9.19
CA ASP A 101 -6.27 -9.44 -10.45
C ASP A 101 -7.63 -8.74 -10.25
N PRO A 102 -8.01 -7.75 -11.09
CA PRO A 102 -7.25 -7.17 -12.21
C PRO A 102 -6.09 -6.27 -11.80
N VAL A 103 -6.13 -5.72 -10.58
CA VAL A 103 -5.12 -4.79 -10.06
C VAL A 103 -4.85 -5.09 -8.58
N PRO A 104 -3.65 -4.77 -8.05
CA PRO A 104 -3.37 -4.88 -6.63
C PRO A 104 -4.41 -4.13 -5.81
N ALA A 105 -5.11 -4.86 -4.94
CA ALA A 105 -6.12 -4.32 -4.06
C ALA A 105 -5.99 -4.87 -2.65
N LEU A 106 -6.20 -4.00 -1.66
CA LEU A 106 -6.16 -4.33 -0.24
C LEU A 106 -7.53 -3.99 0.33
N THR A 107 -8.12 -4.91 1.06
CA THR A 107 -9.38 -4.67 1.78
C THR A 107 -9.10 -4.58 3.27
N PHE A 108 -9.56 -3.49 3.87
CA PHE A 108 -9.50 -3.25 5.31
C PHE A 108 -10.89 -3.38 5.91
N HIS A 109 -10.96 -4.00 7.08
CA HIS A 109 -12.17 -4.09 7.87
C HIS A 109 -11.91 -3.66 9.31
N VAL A 110 -12.69 -2.68 9.78
CA VAL A 110 -12.63 -2.18 11.15
C VAL A 110 -14.01 -1.71 11.62
N GLY A 111 -14.50 -2.30 12.71
CA GLY A 111 -15.84 -2.00 13.21
C GLY A 111 -16.90 -2.31 12.16
N GLY A 112 -17.71 -1.31 11.79
CA GLY A 112 -18.69 -1.41 10.71
C GLY A 112 -18.24 -0.79 9.39
N VAL A 113 -16.92 -0.72 9.14
CA VAL A 113 -16.33 -0.16 7.91
C VAL A 113 -15.56 -1.20 7.15
N THR A 114 -15.86 -1.32 5.86
CA THR A 114 -15.06 -2.06 4.88
C THR A 114 -14.56 -1.08 3.82
N LEU A 115 -13.24 -0.91 3.74
CA LEU A 115 -12.58 0.02 2.81
C LEU A 115 -11.66 -0.76 1.88
N ARG A 116 -11.88 -0.64 0.58
CA ARG A 116 -11.01 -1.22 -0.45
C ARG A 116 -10.09 -0.14 -1.04
N LYS A 117 -8.80 -0.46 -1.12
CA LYS A 117 -7.77 0.34 -1.77
C LYS A 117 -7.27 -0.40 -3.00
N GLU A 118 -7.38 0.20 -4.18
CA GLU A 118 -6.83 -0.31 -5.43
C GLU A 118 -5.69 0.59 -5.93
N MET A 119 -4.62 -0.01 -6.46
CA MET A 119 -3.43 0.71 -6.91
C MET A 119 -3.07 0.32 -8.34
N ILE A 120 -2.89 1.32 -9.21
CA ILE A 120 -2.54 1.14 -10.61
C ILE A 120 -1.35 2.01 -10.94
N LEU A 121 -0.39 1.47 -11.67
CA LEU A 121 0.67 2.24 -12.31
C LEU A 121 0.26 2.52 -13.76
N ALA A 122 0.27 3.78 -14.17
CA ALA A 122 -0.08 4.16 -15.53
C ALA A 122 0.93 3.55 -16.52
N GLN A 123 0.46 3.00 -17.63
CA GLN A 123 1.31 2.24 -18.55
C GLN A 123 2.44 3.08 -19.18
N ASP A 124 2.14 4.32 -19.57
CA ASP A 124 3.04 5.15 -20.37
C ASP A 124 3.38 6.49 -19.68
N LYS A 125 3.18 6.58 -18.35
CA LYS A 125 3.46 7.79 -17.56
C LYS A 125 4.08 7.45 -16.21
N VAL A 126 4.93 8.34 -15.70
CA VAL A 126 5.41 8.31 -14.31
C VAL A 126 4.26 8.72 -13.38
N GLN A 127 3.31 7.82 -13.18
CA GLN A 127 2.08 8.13 -12.44
C GLN A 127 1.51 6.88 -11.78
N VAL A 128 1.23 6.99 -10.48
CA VAL A 128 0.45 6.03 -9.72
C VAL A 128 -0.96 6.59 -9.50
N MET A 129 -1.97 5.75 -9.70
CA MET A 129 -3.37 6.05 -9.44
C MET A 129 -3.85 5.15 -8.31
N ILE A 130 -4.57 5.73 -7.35
CA ILE A 130 -5.07 5.02 -6.18
C ILE A 130 -6.56 5.33 -6.07
N LYS A 131 -7.37 4.29 -6.01
CA LYS A 131 -8.81 4.38 -5.83
C LYS A 131 -9.16 3.82 -4.47
N TYR A 132 -9.97 4.57 -3.72
CA TYR A 132 -10.56 4.13 -2.46
C TYR A 132 -12.05 3.92 -2.69
N THR A 133 -12.55 2.76 -2.30
CA THR A 133 -13.97 2.42 -2.34
C THR A 133 -14.41 2.11 -0.91
N LEU A 134 -15.35 2.90 -0.40
CA LEU A 134 -16.03 2.59 0.86
C LEU A 134 -17.13 1.57 0.53
N GLU A 135 -16.87 0.29 0.78
CA GLU A 135 -17.77 -0.81 0.42
C GLU A 135 -18.92 -0.90 1.44
N GLU A 136 -18.61 -0.75 2.72
CA GLU A 136 -19.58 -0.76 3.82
C GLU A 136 -19.24 0.31 4.85
N ALA A 137 -20.28 0.95 5.42
CA ALA A 137 -20.15 1.88 6.54
C ALA A 137 -21.45 1.98 7.33
N THR A 138 -21.40 1.75 8.65
CA THR A 138 -22.55 1.90 9.55
C THR A 138 -22.69 3.29 10.16
N SER A 139 -21.81 4.24 9.81
CA SER A 139 -21.81 5.62 10.33
C SER A 139 -21.05 6.56 9.36
N PRO A 140 -21.26 7.89 9.43
CA PRO A 140 -20.46 8.85 8.68
C PRO A 140 -18.96 8.59 8.89
N THR A 141 -18.25 8.43 7.79
CA THR A 141 -16.87 7.96 7.79
C THR A 141 -15.99 9.00 7.12
N LEU A 142 -15.00 9.50 7.84
CA LEU A 142 -13.97 10.37 7.27
C LEU A 142 -12.74 9.50 6.95
N LEU A 143 -12.34 9.51 5.69
CA LEU A 143 -11.07 8.93 5.24
C LEU A 143 -10.02 10.03 5.17
N ARG A 144 -9.01 9.95 6.04
CA ARG A 144 -7.85 10.84 6.01
C ARG A 144 -6.67 10.13 5.37
N LEU A 145 -6.03 10.80 4.42
CA LEU A 145 -4.88 10.27 3.67
C LEU A 145 -3.64 11.10 3.97
N HIS A 146 -2.54 10.44 4.34
CA HIS A 146 -1.24 11.08 4.52
C HIS A 146 -0.21 10.49 3.55
N PRO A 147 0.08 11.17 2.43
CA PRO A 147 1.16 10.76 1.53
C PRO A 147 2.53 10.96 2.17
N PHE A 148 3.40 9.96 2.04
CA PHE A 148 4.80 10.02 2.45
C PHE A 148 5.66 10.21 1.21
N LEU A 149 6.16 11.43 1.02
CA LEU A 149 7.12 11.75 -0.02
C LEU A 149 8.52 11.43 0.50
N ALA A 150 9.34 10.77 -0.34
CA ALA A 150 10.67 10.32 0.10
C ALA A 150 11.83 11.02 -0.61
N PHE A 151 11.70 11.31 -1.90
CA PHE A 151 12.72 11.96 -2.73
C PHE A 151 14.15 11.45 -2.46
N ARG A 152 14.31 10.13 -2.46
CA ARG A 152 15.59 9.47 -2.17
C ARG A 152 15.96 8.48 -3.26
N ASN A 153 17.25 8.34 -3.53
CA ASN A 153 17.76 7.26 -4.37
C ASN A 153 17.48 5.88 -3.71
N ILE A 154 17.26 4.85 -4.52
CA ILE A 154 17.08 3.47 -4.06
C ILE A 154 18.38 2.81 -3.58
N HIS A 155 19.55 3.29 -4.03
CA HIS A 155 20.89 2.84 -3.66
C HIS A 155 21.53 3.70 -2.58
#